data_AF-A0A8T4NXP7-F1
#
_entry.id   AF-A0A8T4NXP7-F1
#
_cell.length_a   1.000
_cell.length_b   1.000
_cell.length_c   1.000
_cell.angle_alpha   90.00
_cell.angle_beta   90.00
_cell.angle_gamma   90.00
#
_symmetry.space_group_name_H-M   'P 1'
#
loop_
_entity.id
_entity.type
_entity.pdbx_description
1 polymer ?
#
loop_
_entity_poly.entity_id
_entity_poly.type
_entity_poly.pdbx_seq_one_letter_code
_entity_poly.pdbx_strand_id
1 'polypeptide(L)'
;MIKLILNNFEYQKGIPLGNLTSQFFANVYLNELDYFVKSFLKAKYYIRYVDDFIVLHKSKFQLEMWKKEINSFLDRELKIGLHPEKSKVISLSKGVDFVGFRNFYYFKILRRRSIKNIHSKKVLLDGKFISREKFLEVFEGWKAYALIGNSYKIIRVLNKKFEP
;
A
#
# COMPACT_ATOMS: atom_id res chain seq x y z
N MET A 1 21.92 -16.67 -8.98
CA MET A 1 22.22 -15.87 -7.77
C MET A 1 21.03 -15.81 -6.81
N ILE A 2 19.81 -15.44 -7.25
CA ILE A 2 18.58 -15.41 -6.40
C ILE A 2 18.23 -16.79 -5.81
N LYS A 3 18.33 -17.87 -6.60
CA LYS A 3 18.11 -19.25 -6.13
C LYS A 3 19.08 -19.69 -5.03
N LEU A 4 20.27 -19.09 -4.95
CA LEU A 4 21.32 -19.50 -4.02
C LEU A 4 21.13 -18.89 -2.62
N ILE A 5 20.52 -17.70 -2.54
CA ILE A 5 20.17 -17.05 -1.27
C ILE A 5 18.94 -17.72 -0.63
N LEU A 6 18.01 -18.23 -1.44
CA LEU A 6 16.83 -18.95 -0.96
C LEU A 6 17.14 -20.35 -0.43
N ASN A 7 18.26 -20.95 -0.84
CA ASN A 7 18.64 -22.31 -0.43
C ASN A 7 19.47 -22.38 0.87
N ASN A 8 19.87 -21.24 1.44
CA ASN A 8 20.72 -21.20 2.65
C ASN A 8 19.94 -20.97 3.96
N PHE A 9 18.61 -20.99 3.91
CA PHE A 9 17.76 -20.99 5.10
C PHE A 9 17.00 -22.30 5.15
N GLU A 10 17.55 -23.27 5.89
CA GLU A 10 16.77 -24.39 6.38
C GLU A 10 15.57 -23.83 7.17
N TYR A 11 14.37 -24.08 6.64
CA TYR A 11 13.08 -23.89 7.29
C TYR A 11 12.68 -22.45 7.70
N GLN A 12 12.30 -21.62 6.72
CA GLN A 12 11.04 -20.84 6.75
C GLN A 12 10.86 -20.06 5.43
N LYS A 13 9.65 -20.11 4.84
CA LYS A 13 9.31 -19.22 3.71
C LYS A 13 9.29 -17.77 4.20
N GLY A 14 10.24 -16.96 3.75
CA GLY A 14 10.26 -15.53 4.02
C GLY A 14 11.62 -14.91 3.80
N ILE A 15 11.63 -13.62 3.49
CA ILE A 15 12.83 -12.80 3.53
C ILE A 15 12.76 -12.00 4.84
N PRO A 16 13.84 -11.91 5.65
CA PRO A 16 13.83 -11.14 6.88
C PRO A 16 13.47 -9.67 6.60
N LEU A 17 12.39 -9.20 7.25
CA LEU A 17 11.91 -7.82 7.14
C LEU A 17 12.85 -6.90 7.94
N GLY A 18 13.49 -5.94 7.27
CA GLY A 18 14.33 -4.93 7.94
C GLY A 18 15.73 -4.73 7.35
N ASN A 19 16.17 -5.60 6.44
CA ASN A 19 17.41 -5.39 5.69
C ASN A 19 17.13 -4.72 4.33
N LEU A 20 17.97 -3.76 3.91
CA LEU A 20 17.85 -3.06 2.63
C LEU A 20 17.89 -4.05 1.45
N THR A 21 18.72 -5.08 1.56
CA THR A 21 18.83 -6.16 0.57
C THR A 21 17.51 -6.90 0.41
N SER A 22 16.79 -7.18 1.50
CA SER A 22 15.49 -7.84 1.48
C SER A 22 14.44 -7.06 0.69
N GLN A 23 14.41 -5.74 0.86
CA GLN A 23 13.49 -4.87 0.14
C GLN A 23 13.81 -4.81 -1.36
N PHE A 24 15.11 -4.77 -1.70
CA PHE A 24 15.55 -4.85 -3.08
C PHE A 24 15.16 -6.20 -3.72
N PHE A 25 15.40 -7.31 -3.03
CA PHE A 25 15.06 -8.64 -3.53
C PHE A 25 13.56 -8.81 -3.77
N ALA A 26 12.69 -8.25 -2.91
CA ALA A 26 11.24 -8.27 -3.14
C ALA A 26 10.86 -7.57 -4.46
N ASN A 27 11.46 -6.41 -4.77
CA ASN A 27 11.20 -5.70 -6.01
C ASN A 27 11.70 -6.44 -7.25
N VAL A 28 12.89 -7.04 -7.19
CA VAL A 28 13.44 -7.88 -8.26
C VAL A 28 12.60 -9.12 -8.47
N TYR A 29 12.12 -9.74 -7.38
CA TYR A 29 11.28 -10.93 -7.43
C TYR A 29 9.96 -10.68 -8.17
N LEU A 30 9.33 -9.53 -7.92
CA LEU A 30 8.08 -9.14 -8.59
C LEU A 30 8.27 -8.55 -10.00
N ASN A 31 9.50 -8.40 -10.49
CA ASN A 31 9.74 -7.93 -11.87
C ASN A 31 9.16 -8.88 -12.93
N GLU A 32 9.15 -10.19 -12.65
CA GLU A 32 8.53 -11.18 -13.53
C GLU A 32 7.02 -10.95 -13.69
N LEU A 33 6.35 -10.48 -12.62
CA LEU A 33 4.95 -10.08 -12.70
C LEU A 33 4.78 -8.85 -13.61
N ASP A 34 5.65 -7.85 -13.49
CA ASP A 34 5.59 -6.65 -14.32
C ASP A 34 5.72 -7.01 -15.80
N TYR A 35 6.67 -7.88 -16.13
CA TYR A 35 6.86 -8.41 -17.48
C TYR A 35 5.64 -9.18 -17.97
N PHE A 36 5.08 -10.07 -17.13
CA PHE A 36 3.87 -10.83 -17.45
C PHE A 36 2.70 -9.90 -17.82
N VAL A 37 2.43 -8.90 -16.97
CA VAL A 37 1.30 -7.99 -17.13
C VAL A 37 1.47 -7.07 -18.35
N LYS A 38 2.69 -6.61 -18.63
CA LYS A 38 2.96 -5.69 -19.75
C LYS A 38 3.09 -6.39 -21.09
N SER A 39 3.77 -7.53 -21.15
CA SER A 39 4.07 -8.21 -22.42
C SER A 39 2.96 -9.16 -22.87
N PHE A 40 2.37 -9.91 -21.93
CA PHE A 40 1.38 -10.94 -22.25
C PHE A 40 -0.04 -10.41 -22.11
N LEU A 41 -0.39 -9.86 -20.94
CA LEU A 41 -1.73 -9.30 -20.72
C LEU A 41 -1.95 -7.99 -21.47
N LYS A 42 -0.85 -7.29 -21.82
CA LYS A 42 -0.85 -5.98 -22.48
C LYS A 42 -1.70 -4.95 -21.74
N ALA A 43 -1.71 -5.02 -20.41
CA ALA A 43 -2.47 -4.10 -19.58
C ALA A 43 -1.84 -2.70 -19.65
N LYS A 44 -2.47 -1.81 -20.43
CA LYS A 44 -1.99 -0.45 -20.67
C LYS A 44 -1.77 0.31 -19.36
N TYR A 45 -2.78 0.32 -18.49
CA TYR A 45 -2.77 1.05 -17.23
C TYR A 45 -2.50 0.09 -16.07
N TYR A 46 -1.21 -0.10 -15.80
CA TYR A 46 -0.69 -0.91 -14.70
C TYR A 46 0.25 -0.05 -13.87
N ILE A 47 0.03 -0.03 -12.55
CA ILE A 47 0.81 0.76 -11.58
C ILE A 47 1.16 -0.18 -10.42
N ARG A 48 2.44 -0.23 -10.02
CA ARG A 48 2.90 -1.01 -8.88
C ARG A 48 3.67 -0.14 -7.90
N TYR A 49 3.46 -0.38 -6.60
CA TYR A 49 4.23 0.16 -5.49
C TYR A 49 4.58 -0.98 -4.54
N VAL A 50 5.83 -1.44 -4.61
CA VAL A 50 6.30 -2.63 -3.88
C VAL A 50 5.39 -3.83 -4.20
N ASP A 51 4.66 -4.35 -3.21
CA ASP A 51 3.77 -5.51 -3.38
C ASP A 51 2.36 -5.13 -3.83
N ASP A 52 1.96 -3.86 -3.66
CA ASP A 52 0.63 -3.37 -4.02
C ASP A 52 0.62 -2.93 -5.49
N PHE A 53 -0.35 -3.41 -6.28
CA PHE A 53 -0.52 -2.97 -7.67
C PHE A 53 -1.98 -2.71 -8.03
N ILE A 54 -2.18 -1.91 -9.08
CA ILE A 54 -3.48 -1.56 -9.65
C ILE A 54 -3.43 -1.78 -11.16
N VAL A 55 -4.50 -2.38 -11.68
CA VAL A 55 -4.77 -2.48 -13.11
C VAL A 55 -6.07 -1.77 -13.42
N LEU A 56 -6.07 -0.86 -14.40
CA LEU A 56 -7.26 -0.13 -14.83
C LEU A 56 -7.70 -0.58 -16.22
N HIS A 57 -8.99 -0.88 -16.35
CA HIS A 57 -9.60 -1.25 -17.61
C HIS A 57 -11.09 -0.90 -17.61
N LYS A 58 -11.67 -0.67 -18.80
CA LYS A 58 -13.10 -0.29 -18.94
C LYS A 58 -14.04 -1.47 -18.68
N SER A 59 -13.61 -2.70 -19.01
CA SER A 59 -14.39 -3.92 -18.82
C SER A 59 -14.07 -4.59 -17.48
N LYS A 60 -15.07 -4.71 -16.61
CA LYS A 60 -14.99 -5.49 -15.37
C LYS A 60 -14.65 -6.95 -15.67
N PHE A 61 -15.26 -7.53 -16.71
CA PHE A 61 -15.02 -8.91 -17.10
C PHE A 61 -13.53 -9.15 -17.42
N GLN A 62 -12.90 -8.26 -18.18
CA GLN A 62 -11.46 -8.35 -18.47
C GLN A 62 -10.61 -8.28 -17.20
N LEU A 63 -10.97 -7.42 -16.24
CA LEU A 63 -10.25 -7.32 -14.97
C LEU A 63 -10.35 -8.59 -14.13
N GLU A 64 -11.52 -9.24 -14.11
CA GLU A 64 -11.69 -10.52 -13.42
C GLU A 64 -10.91 -11.64 -14.11
N MET A 65 -10.84 -11.63 -15.44
CA MET A 65 -9.99 -12.56 -16.21
C MET A 65 -8.51 -12.36 -15.89
N TRP A 66 -8.00 -11.12 -16.01
CA TRP A 66 -6.62 -10.80 -15.66
C TRP A 66 -6.30 -11.11 -14.21
N LYS A 67 -7.23 -10.87 -13.27
CA LYS A 67 -7.02 -11.24 -11.87
C LYS A 67 -6.79 -12.76 -11.70
N LYS A 68 -7.54 -13.60 -12.41
CA LYS A 68 -7.33 -15.06 -12.39
C LYS A 68 -6.01 -15.46 -13.02
N GLU A 69 -5.67 -14.89 -14.17
CA GLU A 69 -4.42 -15.17 -14.87
C GLU A 69 -3.20 -14.73 -14.05
N ILE A 70 -3.24 -13.54 -13.45
CA ILE A 70 -2.21 -13.04 -12.53
C ILE A 70 -2.08 -13.98 -11.34
N ASN A 71 -3.18 -14.38 -10.70
CA ASN A 71 -3.09 -15.29 -9.55
C ASN A 71 -2.49 -16.65 -9.93
N SER A 72 -2.82 -17.18 -11.12
CA SER A 72 -2.23 -18.43 -11.63
C SER A 72 -0.75 -18.28 -11.99
N PHE A 73 -0.34 -17.14 -12.55
CA PHE A 73 1.05 -16.84 -12.80
C PHE A 73 1.85 -16.75 -11.49
N LEU A 74 1.35 -15.99 -10.52
CA LEU A 74 1.97 -15.81 -9.21
C LEU A 74 2.16 -17.15 -8.48
N ASP A 75 1.17 -18.04 -8.53
CA ASP A 75 1.26 -19.36 -7.89
C ASP A 75 2.26 -20.29 -8.60
N ARG A 76 2.25 -20.30 -9.94
CA ARG A 76 3.12 -21.19 -10.73
C ARG A 76 4.58 -20.75 -10.72
N GLU A 77 4.85 -19.49 -11.03
CA GLU A 77 6.20 -18.97 -11.25
C GLU A 77 6.82 -18.44 -9.96
N LEU A 78 6.03 -17.74 -9.14
CA LEU A 78 6.51 -17.02 -7.96
C LEU A 78 6.08 -17.65 -6.63
N LYS A 79 5.35 -18.78 -6.63
CA LYS A 79 4.92 -19.50 -5.43
C LYS A 79 4.26 -18.60 -4.35
N ILE A 80 3.60 -17.54 -4.79
CA ILE A 80 2.86 -16.59 -3.96
C ILE A 80 1.43 -16.44 -4.48
N GLY A 81 0.49 -16.07 -3.62
CA GLY A 81 -0.92 -15.88 -3.99
C GLY A 81 -1.39 -14.46 -3.74
N LEU A 82 -2.40 -14.02 -4.49
CA LEU A 82 -3.08 -12.78 -4.18
C LEU A 82 -3.89 -12.92 -2.89
N HIS A 83 -3.88 -11.88 -2.06
CA HIS A 83 -4.69 -11.88 -0.85
C HIS A 83 -6.19 -11.86 -1.24
N PRO A 84 -7.01 -12.85 -0.79
CA PRO A 84 -8.36 -13.06 -1.30
C PRO A 84 -9.30 -11.88 -1.02
N GLU A 85 -9.21 -11.30 0.17
CA GLU A 85 -10.09 -10.20 0.58
C GLU A 85 -9.61 -8.80 0.14
N LYS A 86 -8.31 -8.60 -0.07
CA LYS A 86 -7.74 -7.30 -0.43
C LYS A 86 -7.76 -7.08 -1.94
N SER A 87 -7.58 -8.16 -2.72
CA SER A 87 -7.52 -8.10 -4.17
C SER A 87 -8.93 -8.09 -4.76
N LYS A 88 -9.45 -6.90 -5.10
CA LYS A 88 -10.84 -6.71 -5.54
C LYS A 88 -10.92 -5.92 -6.83
N VAL A 89 -11.83 -6.33 -7.72
CA VAL A 89 -12.24 -5.52 -8.86
C VAL A 89 -13.35 -4.58 -8.41
N ILE A 90 -13.08 -3.29 -8.45
CA ILE A 90 -14.01 -2.25 -7.99
C ILE A 90 -14.21 -1.20 -9.08
N SER A 91 -15.36 -0.52 -9.05
CA SER A 91 -15.60 0.65 -9.91
C SER A 91 -14.73 1.82 -9.46
N LEU A 92 -14.16 2.55 -10.42
CA LEU A 92 -13.39 3.77 -10.17
C LEU A 92 -14.19 4.84 -9.41
N SER A 93 -15.51 4.88 -9.58
CA SER A 93 -16.40 5.81 -8.86
C SER A 93 -16.39 5.59 -7.34
N LYS A 94 -16.06 4.37 -6.88
CA LYS A 94 -15.90 4.08 -5.45
C LYS A 94 -14.55 4.55 -4.92
N GLY A 95 -13.64 5.01 -5.77
CA GLY A 95 -12.27 5.34 -5.40
C GLY A 95 -11.43 4.10 -5.06
N VAL A 96 -10.12 4.23 -5.21
CA VAL A 96 -9.16 3.13 -5.04
C VAL A 96 -8.21 3.43 -3.89
N ASP A 97 -8.19 2.53 -2.89
CA ASP A 97 -7.22 2.61 -1.80
C ASP A 97 -5.82 2.26 -2.34
N PHE A 98 -4.90 3.21 -2.31
CA PHE A 98 -3.53 3.04 -2.79
C PHE A 98 -2.57 4.00 -2.09
N VAL A 99 -1.42 3.48 -1.64
CA VAL A 99 -0.32 4.25 -1.01
C VAL A 99 -0.82 5.27 0.02
N GLY A 100 -1.65 4.79 0.96
CA GLY A 100 -2.13 5.59 2.10
C GLY A 100 -3.29 6.56 1.82
N PHE A 101 -3.75 6.68 0.58
CA PHE A 101 -4.91 7.49 0.19
C PHE A 101 -6.02 6.63 -0.43
N ARG A 102 -7.25 7.16 -0.43
CA ARG A 102 -8.32 6.71 -1.31
C ARG A 102 -8.40 7.68 -2.48
N ASN A 103 -8.03 7.19 -3.66
CA ASN A 103 -7.85 7.98 -4.86
C ASN A 103 -9.12 7.95 -5.70
N PHE A 104 -9.64 9.13 -6.03
CA PHE A 104 -10.72 9.35 -6.98
C PHE A 104 -10.16 10.04 -8.22
N TYR A 105 -10.97 10.18 -9.26
CA TYR A 105 -10.52 10.75 -10.54
C TYR A 105 -10.00 12.20 -10.41
N TYR A 106 -10.66 13.04 -9.61
CA TYR A 106 -10.29 14.47 -9.45
C TYR A 106 -9.67 14.83 -8.10
N PHE A 107 -9.66 13.91 -7.14
CA PHE A 107 -9.23 14.20 -5.77
C PHE A 107 -8.79 12.94 -5.05
N LYS A 108 -8.09 13.08 -3.92
CA LYS A 108 -7.74 11.93 -3.06
C LYS A 108 -7.97 12.26 -1.60
N ILE A 109 -8.48 11.30 -0.85
CA ILE A 109 -8.84 11.47 0.57
C ILE A 109 -7.90 10.63 1.41
N LEU A 110 -7.47 11.15 2.56
CA LEU A 110 -6.67 10.40 3.52
C LEU A 110 -7.45 9.19 4.06
N ARG A 111 -6.80 8.02 4.16
CA ARG A 111 -7.45 6.82 4.71
C ARG A 111 -7.75 6.98 6.19
N ARG A 112 -8.91 6.46 6.62
CA ARG A 112 -9.36 6.47 8.03
C ARG A 112 -8.31 5.91 9.00
N ARG A 113 -7.55 4.89 8.58
CA ARG A 113 -6.47 4.30 9.37
C ARG A 113 -5.41 5.34 9.76
N SER A 114 -5.01 6.20 8.83
CA SER A 114 -4.02 7.26 9.10
C SER A 114 -4.52 8.23 10.17
N ILE A 115 -5.79 8.64 10.08
CA ILE A 115 -6.44 9.51 11.07
C ILE A 115 -6.53 8.80 12.43
N LYS A 116 -6.91 7.52 12.45
CA LYS A 116 -6.94 6.71 13.69
C LYS A 116 -5.57 6.63 14.35
N ASN A 117 -4.50 6.45 13.58
CA ASN A 117 -3.14 6.38 14.14
C ASN A 117 -2.78 7.65 14.91
N ILE A 118 -3.13 8.83 14.41
CA ILE A 118 -2.88 10.10 15.14
C ILE A 118 -3.76 10.24 16.37
N HIS A 119 -5.03 9.84 16.31
CA HIS A 119 -5.86 9.77 17.52
C HIS A 119 -5.25 8.84 18.58
N SER A 120 -4.73 7.68 18.18
CA SER A 120 -4.03 6.78 19.11
C SER A 120 -2.79 7.44 19.71
N LYS A 121 -2.03 8.22 18.93
CA LYS A 121 -0.90 9.00 19.47
C LYS A 121 -1.37 10.09 20.46
N LYS A 122 -2.51 10.73 20.22
CA LYS A 122 -3.09 11.69 21.17
C LYS A 122 -3.50 11.00 22.48
N VAL A 123 -4.08 9.81 22.43
CA VAL A 123 -4.40 9.03 23.64
C VAL A 123 -3.14 8.70 24.45
N LEU A 124 -2.03 8.37 23.78
CA LEU A 124 -0.75 8.15 24.47
C LEU A 124 -0.21 9.43 25.12
N LEU A 125 -0.39 10.60 24.48
CA LEU A 125 -0.05 11.89 25.08
C LEU A 125 -0.89 12.14 26.34
N ASP A 126 -2.20 11.92 26.27
CA ASP A 126 -3.12 12.16 27.38
C ASP A 126 -2.85 11.21 28.56
N GLY A 127 -2.44 9.98 28.27
CA GLY A 127 -1.93 9.03 29.26
C GLY A 127 -0.50 9.29 29.72
N LYS A 128 0.16 10.36 29.27
CA LYS A 128 1.56 10.73 29.57
C LYS A 128 2.60 9.66 29.21
N PHE A 129 2.27 8.77 28.27
CA PHE A 129 3.20 7.76 27.74
C PHE A 129 4.17 8.34 26.71
N ILE A 130 3.86 9.51 26.14
CA ILE A 130 4.74 10.28 25.26
C ILE A 130 4.74 11.75 25.69
N SER A 131 5.86 12.44 25.45
CA SER A 131 5.95 13.88 25.73
C SER A 131 5.15 14.70 24.70
N ARG A 132 4.84 15.95 25.07
CA ARG A 132 4.19 16.89 24.17
C ARG A 132 5.05 17.20 22.95
N GLU A 133 6.35 17.40 23.14
CA GLU A 133 7.29 17.64 22.04
C GLU A 133 7.27 16.49 21.04
N LYS A 134 7.30 15.24 21.55
CA LYS A 134 7.27 14.06 20.68
C LYS A 134 5.95 13.93 19.92
N PHE A 135 4.83 14.25 20.56
CA PHE A 135 3.55 14.27 19.87
C PHE A 135 3.51 15.33 18.76
N LEU A 136 3.97 16.55 19.04
CA LEU A 136 4.00 17.63 18.06
C LEU A 136 4.88 17.29 16.85
N GLU A 137 6.07 16.73 17.05
CA GLU A 137 6.95 16.25 15.98
C GLU A 137 6.22 15.27 15.05
N VAL A 138 5.54 14.26 15.62
CA VAL A 138 4.77 13.27 14.87
C VAL A 138 3.57 13.93 14.17
N PHE A 139 2.89 14.86 14.82
CA PHE A 139 1.71 15.52 14.29
C PHE A 139 2.06 16.46 13.12
N GLU A 140 3.13 17.25 13.22
CA GLU A 140 3.61 18.10 12.12
C GLU A 140 4.01 17.28 10.90
N GLY A 141 4.79 16.21 11.08
CA GLY A 141 5.15 15.31 9.99
C GLY A 141 3.93 14.67 9.33
N TRP A 142 2.95 14.28 10.14
CA TRP A 142 1.69 13.76 9.62
C TRP A 142 0.87 14.81 8.89
N LYS A 143 0.82 16.07 9.36
CA LYS A 143 0.14 17.17 8.67
C LYS A 143 0.72 17.38 7.28
N ALA A 144 2.06 17.44 7.17
CA ALA A 144 2.74 17.57 5.89
C ALA A 144 2.34 16.45 4.91
N TYR A 145 2.30 15.21 5.38
CA TYR A 145 1.80 14.08 4.58
C TYR A 145 0.31 14.21 4.22
N ALA A 146 -0.54 14.59 5.17
CA ALA A 146 -1.98 14.70 4.97
C ALA A 146 -2.39 15.80 3.97
N LEU A 147 -1.60 16.88 3.89
CA LEU A 147 -1.78 17.99 2.94
C LEU A 147 -1.64 17.58 1.48
N ILE A 148 -0.96 16.47 1.20
CA ILE A 148 -0.85 15.92 -0.15
C ILE A 148 -2.23 15.55 -0.71
N GLY A 149 -3.21 15.21 0.15
CA GLY A 149 -4.59 14.92 -0.23
C GLY A 149 -5.58 16.04 0.14
N ASN A 150 -6.84 15.85 -0.23
CA ASN A 150 -7.96 16.75 0.06
C ASN A 150 -8.38 16.66 1.54
N SER A 151 -7.46 16.96 2.45
CA SER A 151 -7.59 16.74 3.90
C SER A 151 -7.72 18.04 4.71
N TYR A 152 -7.81 19.20 4.06
CA TYR A 152 -7.81 20.51 4.72
C TYR A 152 -8.82 20.61 5.87
N LYS A 153 -10.07 20.19 5.64
CA LYS A 153 -11.12 20.20 6.69
C LYS A 153 -10.74 19.35 7.90
N ILE A 154 -10.16 18.17 7.66
CA ILE A 154 -9.74 17.24 8.71
C ILE A 154 -8.59 17.84 9.51
N ILE A 155 -7.57 18.36 8.83
CA ILE A 155 -6.42 19.00 9.48
C ILE A 155 -6.89 20.17 10.34
N ARG A 156 -7.77 21.05 9.81
CA ARG A 156 -8.31 22.19 10.56
C ARG A 156 -9.05 21.77 11.82
N VAL A 157 -9.84 20.70 11.77
CA VAL A 157 -10.56 20.16 12.94
C VAL A 157 -9.58 19.59 13.96
N LEU A 158 -8.56 18.86 13.51
CA LEU A 158 -7.57 18.26 14.40
C LEU A 158 -6.66 19.30 15.05
N ASN A 159 -6.24 20.35 14.33
CA ASN A 159 -5.48 21.46 14.92
C ASN A 159 -6.25 22.06 16.09
N LYS A 160 -7.52 22.43 15.90
CA LYS A 160 -8.36 22.95 17.00
C LYS A 160 -8.53 21.99 18.18
N LYS A 161 -8.38 20.69 17.96
CA LYS A 161 -8.57 19.66 18.99
C LYS A 161 -7.28 19.33 19.72
N PHE A 162 -6.13 19.47 19.07
CA PHE A 162 -4.84 18.98 19.55
C PHE A 162 -3.85 20.11 19.90
N GLU A 163 -4.00 21.27 19.28
CA GLU A 163 -3.30 22.50 19.65
C GLU A 163 -4.25 23.29 20.59
N PRO A 164 -3.85 23.53 21.85
CA PRO A 164 -4.60 24.38 22.79
C PRO A 164 -4.53 25.87 22.40
#